data_AF-A0AA40GW27-F1
#
_entry.id   AF-A0AA40GW27-F1
#
_cell.length_a   1.000
_cell.length_b   1.000
_cell.length_c   1.000
_cell.angle_alpha   90.00
_cell.angle_beta   90.00
_cell.angle_gamma   90.00
#
_symmetry.space_group_name_H-M   'P 1'
#
loop_
_entity.id
_entity.type
_entity.pdbx_description
1 polymer ?
#
loop_
_entity_poly.entity_id
_entity_poly.type
_entity_poly.pdbx_seq_one_letter_code
_entity_poly.pdbx_strand_id
1 'polypeptide(L)'
;KIVQILLKAGFAIKQSKVKGPAQEIKFLGVKWQDGRHQIPMDVINKITAMSPPTSKKETQAFLGVVGFRRMHIPNYSLIVSALYQVTQKNHRIIESWGPEQRQAFEQIKEEIVYAVALGPVQAGQDVKNVLYTAAEENGPTWSLWQKAPGDTRG
;
A
#
# COMPACT_ATOMS: atom_id res chain seq x y z
N LYS A 1 -1.03 13.67 -29.65
CA LYS A 1 -2.16 14.63 -29.59
C LYS A 1 -2.14 15.49 -28.31
N ILE A 2 -2.10 14.89 -27.11
CA ILE A 2 -2.11 15.62 -25.82
C ILE A 2 -0.95 16.62 -25.67
N VAL A 3 0.30 16.20 -25.93
CA VAL A 3 1.48 17.08 -25.83
C VAL A 3 1.32 18.34 -26.70
N GLN A 4 0.81 18.19 -27.92
CA GLN A 4 0.59 19.31 -28.84
C GLN A 4 -0.51 20.26 -28.35
N ILE A 5 -1.57 19.73 -27.73
CA ILE A 5 -2.64 20.56 -27.12
C ILE A 5 -2.07 21.39 -25.98
N LEU A 6 -1.28 20.78 -25.10
CA LEU A 6 -0.66 21.45 -23.95
C LEU A 6 0.32 22.54 -24.40
N LEU A 7 1.16 22.28 -25.41
CA LEU A 7 2.05 23.29 -25.98
C LEU A 7 1.28 24.47 -26.58
N LYS A 8 0.19 24.20 -27.32
CA LYS A 8 -0.69 25.25 -27.87
C LYS A 8 -1.38 26.08 -26.78
N ALA A 9 -1.67 25.48 -25.64
CA ALA A 9 -2.23 26.16 -24.47
C ALA A 9 -1.16 26.91 -23.64
N GLY A 10 0.09 26.97 -24.10
CA GLY A 10 1.17 27.72 -23.44
C GLY A 10 1.91 26.97 -22.32
N PHE A 11 1.65 25.68 -22.13
CA PHE A 11 2.39 24.88 -21.14
C PHE A 11 3.79 24.53 -21.64
N ALA A 12 4.80 24.73 -20.79
CA ALA A 12 6.15 24.25 -21.04
C ALA A 12 6.26 22.75 -20.70
N ILE A 13 6.72 21.93 -21.66
CA ILE A 13 6.86 20.48 -21.49
C ILE A 13 8.31 20.09 -21.74
N LYS A 14 8.94 19.47 -20.75
CA LYS A 14 10.27 18.88 -20.92
C LYS A 14 10.16 17.53 -21.64
N GLN A 15 10.46 17.50 -22.94
CA GLN A 15 10.34 16.28 -23.76
C GLN A 15 11.12 15.09 -23.19
N SER A 16 12.28 15.33 -22.56
CA SER A 16 13.09 14.26 -21.96
C SER A 16 12.39 13.53 -20.79
N LYS A 17 11.30 14.07 -20.25
CA LYS A 17 10.49 13.44 -19.19
C LYS A 17 9.19 12.83 -19.72
N VAL A 18 8.86 13.05 -20.99
CA VAL A 18 7.68 12.48 -21.63
C VAL A 18 7.95 11.02 -21.92
N LYS A 19 7.10 10.14 -21.38
CA LYS A 19 7.10 8.72 -21.73
C LYS A 19 6.00 8.49 -22.75
N GLY A 20 6.35 7.85 -23.86
CA GLY A 20 5.38 7.40 -24.86
C GLY A 20 4.56 6.20 -24.36
N PRO A 21 3.77 5.58 -25.23
CA PRO A 21 3.11 4.30 -24.93
C PRO A 21 4.13 3.29 -24.41
N ALA A 22 3.83 2.67 -23.28
CA ALA A 22 4.71 1.69 -22.63
C ALA A 22 3.85 0.60 -21.99
N GLN A 23 4.36 -0.63 -21.96
CA GLN A 23 3.73 -1.75 -21.25
C GLN A 23 3.86 -1.60 -19.72
N GLU A 24 4.89 -0.88 -19.27
CA GLU A 24 5.11 -0.55 -17.87
C GLU A 24 5.35 0.95 -17.68
N ILE A 25 4.70 1.55 -16.68
CA ILE A 25 4.96 2.93 -16.27
C ILE A 25 4.91 3.10 -14.76
N LYS A 26 5.90 3.81 -14.20
CA LYS A 26 5.82 4.31 -12.82
C LYS A 26 5.19 5.70 -12.83
N PHE A 27 4.07 5.87 -12.13
CA PHE A 27 3.34 7.13 -12.02
C PHE A 27 2.80 7.30 -10.60
N LEU A 28 3.00 8.47 -10.00
CA LEU A 28 2.57 8.80 -8.63
C LEU A 28 2.97 7.76 -7.57
N GLY A 29 4.17 7.19 -7.68
CA GLY A 29 4.69 6.19 -6.73
C GLY A 29 4.08 4.79 -6.88
N VAL A 30 3.35 4.55 -7.97
CA VAL A 30 2.71 3.28 -8.31
C VAL A 30 3.30 2.74 -9.61
N LYS A 31 3.53 1.44 -9.69
CA LYS A 31 3.93 0.75 -10.94
C LYS A 31 2.67 0.25 -11.63
N TRP A 32 2.45 0.65 -12.87
CA TRP A 32 1.37 0.16 -13.73
C TRP A 32 1.95 -0.80 -14.75
N GLN A 33 1.41 -2.01 -14.82
CA GLN A 33 1.81 -3.06 -15.76
C GLN A 33 0.62 -3.98 -16.05
N ASP A 34 0.36 -4.29 -17.32
CA ASP A 34 -0.70 -5.21 -17.76
C ASP A 34 -2.09 -4.88 -17.20
N GLY A 35 -2.43 -3.58 -17.16
CA GLY A 35 -3.69 -3.09 -16.61
C GLY A 35 -3.80 -3.19 -15.08
N ARG A 36 -2.77 -3.67 -14.39
CA ARG A 36 -2.71 -3.76 -12.93
C ARG A 36 -1.79 -2.70 -12.37
N HIS A 37 -2.07 -2.25 -11.16
CA HIS A 37 -1.18 -1.43 -10.37
C HIS A 37 -0.53 -2.23 -9.24
N GLN A 38 0.73 -1.95 -8.98
CA GLN A 38 1.63 -2.69 -8.10
C GLN A 38 2.50 -1.72 -7.30
N ILE A 39 3.05 -2.20 -6.18
CA ILE A 39 4.09 -1.49 -5.44
C ILE A 39 5.40 -1.60 -6.26
N PRO A 40 6.09 -0.48 -6.57
CA PRO A 40 7.38 -0.55 -7.25
C PRO A 40 8.41 -1.33 -6.41
N MET A 41 9.23 -2.17 -7.06
CA MET A 41 10.24 -3.00 -6.37
C MET A 41 11.23 -2.18 -5.53
N ASP A 42 11.61 -0.98 -6.00
CA ASP A 42 12.49 -0.09 -5.24
C ASP A 42 11.84 0.43 -3.94
N VAL A 43 10.51 0.49 -3.88
CA VAL A 43 9.76 0.83 -2.67
C VAL A 43 9.67 -0.37 -1.74
N ILE A 44 9.42 -1.58 -2.27
CA ILE A 44 9.43 -2.84 -1.51
C ILE A 44 10.79 -2.98 -0.80
N ASN A 45 11.89 -2.92 -1.57
CA ASN A 45 13.25 -3.07 -1.04
C ASN A 45 13.58 -2.04 0.05
N LYS A 46 13.09 -0.80 -0.08
CA LYS A 46 13.30 0.24 0.93
C LYS A 46 12.57 -0.08 2.22
N ILE A 47 11.34 -0.59 2.15
CA ILE A 47 10.53 -0.91 3.33
C ILE A 47 11.08 -2.15 4.04
N THR A 48 11.45 -3.19 3.29
CA THR A 48 12.06 -4.40 3.87
C THR A 48 13.43 -4.14 4.51
N ALA A 49 14.15 -3.11 4.06
CA ALA A 49 15.43 -2.69 4.63
C ALA A 49 15.31 -1.73 5.83
N MET A 50 14.10 -1.28 6.20
CA MET A 50 13.95 -0.40 7.37
C MET A 50 14.30 -1.15 8.65
N SER A 51 15.05 -0.47 9.53
CA SER A 51 15.27 -0.91 10.90
C SER A 51 14.01 -0.69 11.74
N PRO A 52 13.81 -1.48 12.82
CA PRO A 52 12.73 -1.23 13.76
C PRO A 52 12.76 0.21 14.28
N PRO A 53 11.63 0.93 14.28
CA PRO A 53 11.59 2.30 14.78
C PRO A 53 11.83 2.32 16.29
N THR A 54 12.60 3.31 16.72
CA THR A 54 13.00 3.52 18.12
C THR A 54 12.25 4.67 18.79
N SER A 55 11.51 5.44 17.99
CA SER A 55 10.73 6.59 18.46
C SER A 55 9.32 6.57 17.89
N LYS A 56 8.36 7.19 18.60
CA LYS A 56 6.99 7.37 18.13
C LYS A 56 6.93 8.08 16.77
N LYS A 57 7.84 9.04 16.56
CA LYS A 57 7.95 9.76 15.29
C LYS A 57 8.40 8.82 14.16
N GLU A 58 9.36 7.94 14.42
CA GLU A 58 9.76 6.90 13.45
C GLU A 58 8.65 5.89 13.20
N THR A 59 7.91 5.46 14.24
CA THR A 59 6.75 4.57 14.08
C THR A 59 5.67 5.23 13.20
N GLN A 60 5.37 6.52 13.43
CA GLN A 60 4.43 7.28 12.59
C GLN A 60 4.94 7.42 11.15
N ALA A 61 6.24 7.67 10.96
CA ALA A 61 6.84 7.75 9.63
C ALA A 61 6.73 6.41 8.89
N PHE A 62 7.04 5.31 9.57
CA PHE A 62 6.88 3.96 9.04
C PHE A 62 5.44 3.67 8.63
N LEU A 63 4.48 3.91 9.53
CA LEU A 63 3.04 3.76 9.28
C LEU A 63 2.56 4.64 8.11
N GLY A 64 3.12 5.83 7.94
CA GLY A 64 2.86 6.69 6.78
C GLY A 64 3.32 6.07 5.46
N VAL A 65 4.50 5.44 5.46
CA VAL A 65 5.05 4.78 4.27
C VAL A 65 4.23 3.55 3.90
N VAL A 66 3.96 2.65 4.84
CA VAL A 66 3.20 1.41 4.58
C VAL A 66 1.71 1.69 4.37
N GLY A 67 1.15 2.71 5.02
CA GLY A 67 -0.26 3.08 4.93
C GLY A 67 -0.68 3.53 3.53
N PHE A 68 0.20 4.16 2.76
CA PHE A 68 -0.07 4.47 1.34
C PHE A 68 -0.25 3.21 0.49
N ARG A 69 0.29 2.06 0.92
CA ARG A 69 0.23 0.77 0.22
C ARG A 69 -0.80 -0.20 0.80
N ARG A 70 -1.59 0.21 1.81
CA ARG A 70 -2.52 -0.66 2.53
C ARG A 70 -3.48 -1.47 1.67
N MET A 71 -3.86 -0.96 0.49
CA MET A 71 -4.79 -1.66 -0.42
C MET A 71 -4.17 -2.94 -1.01
N HIS A 72 -2.85 -3.03 -1.08
CA HIS A 72 -2.14 -4.19 -1.62
C HIS A 72 -1.87 -5.26 -0.56
N ILE A 73 -2.17 -4.99 0.71
CA ILE A 73 -1.81 -5.83 1.84
C ILE A 73 -3.11 -6.37 2.47
N PRO A 74 -3.39 -7.68 2.34
CA PRO A 74 -4.49 -8.32 3.06
C PRO A 74 -4.34 -8.13 4.57
N ASN A 75 -5.46 -7.95 5.28
CA ASN A 75 -5.48 -7.77 6.73
C ASN A 75 -4.57 -6.65 7.28
N TYR A 76 -4.20 -5.66 6.45
CA TYR A 76 -3.28 -4.57 6.82
C TYR A 76 -3.55 -4.01 8.22
N SER A 77 -4.80 -3.65 8.47
CA SER A 77 -5.22 -2.97 9.70
C SER A 77 -5.04 -3.82 10.95
N LEU A 78 -5.24 -5.13 10.84
CA LEU A 78 -5.00 -6.11 11.91
C LEU A 78 -3.51 -6.17 12.24
N ILE A 79 -2.66 -6.20 11.22
CA ILE A 79 -1.21 -6.30 11.39
C ILE A 79 -0.66 -5.04 12.06
N VAL A 80 -1.07 -3.86 11.61
CA VAL A 80 -0.51 -2.59 12.11
C VAL A 80 -1.18 -2.07 13.39
N SER A 81 -2.20 -2.75 13.93
CA SER A 81 -2.95 -2.29 15.10
C SER A 81 -2.03 -2.10 16.32
N ALA A 82 -1.14 -3.07 16.57
CA ALA A 82 -0.12 -3.02 17.62
C ALA A 82 0.83 -1.83 17.47
N LEU A 83 1.13 -1.41 16.23
CA LEU A 83 2.00 -0.25 15.96
C LEU A 83 1.28 1.07 16.23
N TYR A 84 -0.02 1.16 15.94
CA TYR A 84 -0.80 2.37 16.24
C TYR A 84 -0.92 2.64 17.74
N GLN A 85 -0.95 1.60 18.59
CA GLN A 85 -0.96 1.75 20.06
C GLN A 85 0.23 2.57 20.56
N VAL A 86 1.43 2.32 19.99
CA VAL A 86 2.68 3.05 20.32
C VAL A 86 2.58 4.55 19.94
N THR A 87 1.74 4.90 18.97
CA THR A 87 1.59 6.29 18.51
C THR A 87 0.59 7.12 19.31
N GLN A 88 -0.11 6.54 20.27
CA GLN A 88 -1.10 7.26 21.08
C GLN A 88 -0.46 8.29 22.02
N LYS A 89 -1.20 9.34 22.43
CA LYS A 89 -0.64 10.50 23.16
C LYS A 89 -0.09 10.17 24.55
N ASN A 90 -0.61 9.13 25.22
CA ASN A 90 -0.29 8.84 26.63
C ASN A 90 0.61 7.61 26.84
N HIS A 91 1.18 7.03 25.78
CA HIS A 91 2.03 5.83 25.87
C HIS A 91 3.52 6.17 25.82
N ARG A 92 4.30 5.68 26.81
CA ARG A 92 5.77 5.72 26.80
C ARG A 92 6.30 4.58 25.91
N ILE A 93 7.10 4.91 24.89
CA ILE A 93 7.57 3.96 23.86
C ILE A 93 8.44 2.83 24.45
N ILE A 94 9.27 3.16 25.44
CA ILE A 94 10.20 2.20 26.08
C ILE A 94 9.43 1.08 26.81
N GLU A 95 8.21 1.36 27.27
CA GLU A 95 7.32 0.39 27.92
C GLU A 95 6.44 -0.37 26.91
N SER A 96 6.32 0.09 25.65
CA SER A 96 5.33 -0.42 24.67
C SER A 96 5.91 -1.06 23.40
N TRP A 97 7.22 -1.02 23.14
CA TRP A 97 7.83 -1.74 22.00
C TRP A 97 8.12 -3.20 22.36
N GLY A 98 7.04 -3.97 22.51
CA GLY A 98 7.06 -5.38 22.93
C GLY A 98 7.21 -6.38 21.79
N PRO A 99 7.05 -7.68 22.10
CA PRO A 99 7.01 -8.75 21.11
C PRO A 99 5.94 -8.53 20.03
N GLU A 100 4.76 -8.03 20.40
CA GLU A 100 3.65 -7.77 19.47
C GLU A 100 3.99 -6.69 18.43
N GLN A 101 4.61 -5.59 18.84
CA GLN A 101 5.03 -4.51 17.94
C GLN A 101 6.15 -4.98 17.01
N ARG A 102 7.11 -5.77 17.52
CA ARG A 102 8.15 -6.38 16.69
C ARG A 102 7.57 -7.35 15.67
N GLN A 103 6.63 -8.19 16.08
CA GLN A 103 5.92 -9.11 15.20
C GLN A 103 5.15 -8.34 14.12
N ALA A 104 4.37 -7.34 14.49
CA ALA A 104 3.64 -6.49 13.56
C ALA A 104 4.57 -5.79 12.54
N PHE A 105 5.72 -5.29 13.01
CA PHE A 105 6.72 -4.64 12.17
C PHE A 105 7.36 -5.60 11.16
N GLU A 106 7.73 -6.82 11.56
CA GLU A 106 8.28 -7.79 10.61
C GLU A 106 7.19 -8.37 9.71
N GLN A 107 6.01 -8.66 10.24
CA GLN A 107 4.90 -9.19 9.44
C GLN A 107 4.50 -8.23 8.32
N ILE A 108 4.43 -6.91 8.58
CA ILE A 108 4.09 -5.96 7.50
C ILE A 108 5.21 -5.87 6.44
N LYS A 109 6.47 -6.09 6.83
CA LYS A 109 7.60 -6.17 5.88
C LYS A 109 7.56 -7.45 5.06
N GLU A 110 7.07 -8.55 5.60
CA GLU A 110 6.85 -9.79 4.83
C GLU A 110 5.67 -9.63 3.85
N GLU A 111 4.53 -9.14 4.33
CA GLU A 111 3.33 -8.96 3.52
C GLU A 111 3.55 -7.98 2.35
N ILE A 112 4.43 -6.99 2.50
CA ILE A 112 4.71 -6.05 1.41
C ILE A 112 5.49 -6.68 0.25
N VAL A 113 6.23 -7.76 0.51
CA VAL A 113 6.92 -8.54 -0.54
C VAL A 113 5.90 -9.34 -1.35
N TYR A 114 4.86 -9.83 -0.69
CA TYR A 114 3.76 -10.59 -1.30
C TYR A 114 2.55 -9.73 -1.67
N ALA A 115 2.74 -8.40 -1.73
CA ALA A 115 1.68 -7.43 -1.98
C ALA A 115 0.96 -7.71 -3.30
N VAL A 116 -0.38 -7.72 -3.24
CA VAL A 116 -1.22 -8.15 -4.36
C VAL A 116 -1.25 -7.08 -5.47
N ALA A 117 -1.05 -7.49 -6.72
CA ALA A 117 -1.26 -6.64 -7.88
C ALA A 117 -2.77 -6.41 -8.12
N LEU A 118 -3.19 -5.15 -8.10
CA LEU A 118 -4.61 -4.79 -8.18
C LEU A 118 -4.98 -4.39 -9.60
N GLY A 119 -6.05 -4.98 -10.13
CA GLY A 119 -6.64 -4.60 -11.42
C GLY A 119 -7.67 -3.48 -11.30
N PRO A 120 -8.23 -3.00 -12.43
CA PRO A 120 -9.39 -2.14 -12.40
C PRO A 120 -10.57 -2.87 -11.77
N VAL A 121 -11.47 -2.11 -11.15
CA VAL A 121 -12.74 -2.65 -10.66
C VAL A 121 -13.52 -3.20 -11.86
N GLN A 122 -13.85 -4.48 -11.82
CA GLN A 122 -14.67 -5.14 -12.83
C GLN A 122 -16.14 -4.90 -12.52
N ALA A 123 -16.88 -4.43 -13.53
CA ALA A 123 -18.33 -4.32 -13.48
C ALA A 123 -18.93 -5.48 -14.28
N GLY A 124 -19.77 -6.30 -13.66
CA GLY A 124 -20.44 -7.43 -14.31
C GLY A 124 -21.25 -8.26 -13.32
N GLN A 125 -22.33 -8.91 -13.79
CA GLN A 125 -23.23 -9.70 -12.95
C GLN A 125 -22.53 -10.88 -12.25
N ASP A 126 -21.43 -11.39 -12.82
CA ASP A 126 -20.71 -12.58 -12.33
C ASP A 126 -19.50 -12.24 -11.44
N VAL A 127 -19.25 -10.95 -11.17
CA VAL A 127 -18.13 -10.52 -10.32
C VAL A 127 -18.55 -10.54 -8.86
N LYS A 128 -17.89 -11.38 -8.06
CA LYS A 128 -18.13 -11.44 -6.61
C LYS A 128 -17.22 -10.44 -5.89
N ASN A 129 -17.84 -9.46 -5.25
CA ASN A 129 -17.17 -8.60 -4.29
C ASN A 129 -17.05 -9.35 -2.96
N VAL A 130 -15.84 -9.38 -2.40
CA VAL A 130 -15.54 -9.96 -1.09
C VAL A 130 -15.17 -8.82 -0.17
N LEU A 131 -15.99 -8.61 0.87
CA LEU A 131 -15.67 -7.67 1.93
C LEU A 131 -15.10 -8.46 3.10
N TYR A 132 -13.81 -8.27 3.39
CA TYR A 132 -13.24 -8.75 4.64
C TYR A 132 -13.48 -7.69 5.70
N THR A 133 -14.12 -8.08 6.80
CA THR A 133 -14.32 -7.24 7.97
C THR A 133 -13.69 -7.93 9.17
N ALA A 134 -12.82 -7.24 9.89
CA ALA A 134 -12.36 -7.67 11.20
C ALA A 134 -12.75 -6.60 12.22
N ALA A 135 -13.44 -7.00 13.28
CA ALA A 135 -13.73 -6.12 14.42
C ALA A 135 -12.71 -6.43 15.52
N GLU A 136 -11.89 -5.44 15.85
CA GLU A 136 -11.00 -5.50 17.01
C GLU A 136 -11.46 -4.53 18.10
N GLU A 137 -10.86 -4.64 19.29
CA GLU A 137 -11.05 -3.73 20.43
C GLU A 137 -10.89 -2.25 20.02
N ASN A 138 -10.09 -1.96 19.00
CA ASN A 138 -9.79 -0.62 18.48
C ASN A 138 -10.68 -0.17 17.29
N GLY A 139 -11.71 -0.94 16.93
CA GLY A 139 -12.70 -0.60 15.90
C GLY A 139 -12.74 -1.55 14.70
N PRO A 140 -13.73 -1.38 13.81
CA PRO A 140 -13.86 -2.23 12.62
C PRO A 140 -12.84 -1.84 11.56
N THR A 141 -12.18 -2.85 11.01
CA THR A 141 -11.33 -2.75 9.84
C THR A 141 -11.97 -3.50 8.69
N TRP A 142 -11.85 -2.96 7.48
CA TRP A 142 -12.42 -3.61 6.32
C TRP A 142 -11.53 -3.45 5.08
N SER A 143 -11.58 -4.43 4.19
CA SER A 143 -10.99 -4.37 2.86
C SER A 143 -11.93 -4.99 1.84
N LEU A 144 -12.09 -4.31 0.71
CA LEU A 144 -12.96 -4.75 -0.39
C LEU A 144 -12.10 -5.32 -1.50
N TRP A 145 -12.37 -6.56 -1.88
CA TRP A 145 -11.68 -7.30 -2.92
C TRP A 145 -12.67 -7.79 -3.96
N GLN A 146 -12.18 -8.05 -5.17
CA GLN A 146 -12.97 -8.72 -6.20
C GLN A 146 -12.31 -10.05 -6.52
N LYS A 147 -13.13 -11.11 -6.53
CA LYS A 147 -12.67 -12.44 -6.90
C LYS A 147 -12.93 -12.67 -8.38
N ALA A 148 -11.86 -12.85 -9.16
CA ALA A 148 -11.99 -13.29 -10.54
C ALA A 148 -12.47 -14.76 -10.58
N PRO A 149 -13.24 -15.18 -11.59
CA PRO A 149 -13.59 -16.58 -11.77
C PRO A 149 -12.32 -17.46 -11.83
N GLY A 150 -12.18 -18.40 -10.89
CA GLY A 150 -11.04 -19.32 -10.81
C GLY A 150 -9.89 -18.90 -9.87
N ASP A 151 -9.97 -17.74 -9.21
CA ASP A 151 -8.93 -17.32 -8.27
C ASP A 151 -9.01 -18.12 -6.94
N THR A 152 -7.89 -18.66 -6.46
CA THR A 152 -7.86 -19.52 -5.24
C THR A 152 -7.26 -18.85 -4.02
N ARG A 153 -6.61 -17.67 -4.17
CA ARG A 153 -6.12 -16.91 -3.02
C ARG A 153 -7.14 -15.84 -2.66
N GLY A 154 -7.60 -15.92 -1.41
CA GLY A 154 -8.45 -14.94 -0.73
C GLY A 154 -7.62 -14.10 0.21
#